data_AF-A0A8X7TM59-F1
#
_entry.id   AF-A0A8X7TM59-F1
#
_cell.length_a   1.000
_cell.length_b   1.000
_cell.length_c   1.000
_cell.angle_alpha   90.00
_cell.angle_beta   90.00
_cell.angle_gamma   90.00
#
_symmetry.space_group_name_H-M   'P 1'
#
loop_
_entity.id
_entity.type
_entity.pdbx_description
1 polymer ?
#
loop_
_entity_poly.entity_id
_entity_poly.type
_entity_poly.pdbx_seq_one_letter_code
_entity_poly.pdbx_strand_id
1 'polypeptide(L)' 'MVDGKELSQFQTMWSLKKQDLEVKERLSKMKLLDSLIAKQEPLVDYEEALKKKLIDELMSN' A
#
# COMPACT_ATOMS: atom_id res chain seq x y z
N MET A 1 2.79 12.01 37.94
CA MET A 1 3.29 12.43 36.62
C MET A 1 3.86 11.19 35.92
N VAL A 2 2.98 10.33 35.40
CA VAL A 2 3.37 9.08 34.68
C VAL A 2 2.90 9.13 33.22
N ASP A 3 1.96 10.03 32.96
CA ASP A 3 1.17 10.16 31.75
C ASP A 3 1.98 10.56 30.50
N GLY A 4 3.04 11.35 30.67
CA GLY A 4 3.83 11.86 29.53
C GLY A 4 4.69 10.80 28.83
N LYS A 5 5.21 9.82 29.58
CA LYS A 5 6.06 8.76 29.02
C LYS A 5 5.23 7.72 28.28
N GLU A 6 4.11 7.30 28.85
CA GLU A 6 3.19 6.34 28.20
C GLU A 6 2.56 6.94 26.95
N LEU A 7 2.11 8.20 26.97
CA LEU A 7 1.61 8.89 25.78
C LEU A 7 2.65 8.94 24.66
N SER A 8 3.91 9.26 24.98
CA SER A 8 4.98 9.29 23.98
C SER A 8 5.26 7.92 23.35
N GLN A 9 5.17 6.84 24.13
CA GLN A 9 5.33 5.47 23.66
C GLN A 9 4.16 5.04 22.77
N PHE A 10 2.93 5.37 23.17
CA PHE A 10 1.74 5.14 22.35
C PHE A 10 1.79 5.90 21.03
N GLN A 11 2.18 7.18 21.05
CA GLN A 11 2.32 7.98 19.84
C GLN A 11 3.37 7.40 18.91
N THR A 12 4.51 6.96 19.45
CA THR A 12 5.57 6.30 18.67
C THR A 12 5.07 5.00 18.03
N MET A 13 4.41 4.14 18.81
CA MET A 13 3.83 2.89 18.29
C MET A 13 2.76 3.15 17.23
N TRP A 14 1.92 4.16 17.42
CA TRP A 14 0.87 4.53 16.47
C TRP A 14 1.45 5.03 15.14
N SER A 15 2.49 5.87 15.21
CA SER A 15 3.20 6.36 14.02
C SER A 15 3.85 5.22 13.25
N LEU A 16 4.55 4.31 13.94
CA LEU A 16 5.13 3.12 13.30
C LEU A 16 4.05 2.23 12.66
N LYS A 17 2.91 2.07 13.33
CA LYS A 17 1.79 1.28 12.80
C LYS A 17 1.15 1.94 11.58
N LYS A 18 1.05 3.26 11.54
CA LYS A 18 0.60 3.99 10.33
C LYS A 18 1.55 3.74 9.16
N GLN A 19 2.85 3.92 9.37
CA GLN A 19 3.84 3.68 8.32
C GLN A 19 3.81 2.22 7.82
N ASP A 20 3.68 1.25 8.72
CA ASP A 20 3.54 -0.16 8.36
C ASP A 20 2.27 -0.42 7.53
N LEU A 21 1.14 0.21 7.88
CA LEU A 21 -0.09 0.12 7.10
C LEU A 21 0.06 0.75 5.71
N GLU A 22 0.70 1.91 5.60
CA GLU A 22 0.98 2.56 4.31
C GLU A 22 1.87 1.69 3.41
N VAL A 23 2.93 1.11 3.97
CA VAL A 23 3.82 0.19 3.24
C VAL A 23 3.07 -1.09 2.84
N LYS A 24 2.23 -1.66 3.72
CA LYS A 24 1.41 -2.84 3.42
C LYS A 24 0.37 -2.59 2.35
N GLU A 25 -0.24 -1.40 2.33
CA GLU A 25 -1.16 -1.00 1.27
C GLU A 25 -0.43 -0.93 -0.07
N ARG A 26 0.72 -0.24 -0.11
CA ARG A 26 1.56 -0.14 -1.30
C ARG A 26 2.02 -1.53 -1.79
N LEU A 27 2.43 -2.40 -0.87
CA LEU A 27 2.84 -3.77 -1.19
C LEU A 27 1.68 -4.60 -1.74
N SER A 28 0.48 -4.44 -1.20
CA SER A 28 -0.72 -5.14 -1.70
C SER A 28 -1.07 -4.69 -3.12
N LYS A 29 -0.96 -3.40 -3.41
CA LYS A 29 -1.15 -2.83 -4.76
C LYS A 29 -0.10 -3.36 -5.75
N MET A 30 1.17 -3.42 -5.34
CA MET A 30 2.25 -4.03 -6.15
C MET A 30 1.97 -5.50 -6.46
N LYS A 31 1.61 -6.31 -5.45
CA LYS A 31 1.27 -7.73 -5.65
C LYS A 31 0.10 -7.93 -6.60
N LEU A 32 -0.93 -7.08 -6.51
CA LEU A 32 -2.05 -7.11 -7.44
C LEU A 32 -1.60 -6.79 -8.86
N LEU A 33 -0.76 -5.76 -9.02
CA LEU A 33 -0.18 -5.40 -10.31
C LEU A 33 0.67 -6.53 -10.90
N ASP A 34 1.54 -7.16 -10.10
CA ASP A 34 2.32 -8.34 -10.51
C ASP A 34 1.40 -9.47 -10.97
N SER A 35 0.32 -9.74 -10.24
CA SER A 35 -0.65 -10.76 -10.62
C SER A 35 -1.37 -10.42 -11.94
N LEU A 36 -1.66 -9.14 -12.21
CA LEU A 36 -2.25 -8.71 -13.47
C LEU A 36 -1.25 -8.81 -14.63
N ILE A 37 0.03 -8.48 -14.40
CA ILE A 37 1.10 -8.60 -15.41
C ILE A 37 1.43 -10.06 -15.71
N ALA A 38 1.36 -10.94 -14.71
CA ALA A 38 1.68 -12.36 -14.84
C ALA A 38 0.59 -13.17 -15.55
N LYS A 39 -0.61 -12.61 -15.75
CA LYS A 39 -1.65 -13.26 -16.55
C LYS A 39 -1.16 -13.42 -18.00
N GLN A 40 -1.14 -14.66 -18.48
CA GLN A 40 -0.81 -14.98 -19.88
C GLN A 40 -1.99 -14.73 -20.83
N GLU A 41 -3.20 -14.66 -20.29
CA GLU A 41 -4.39 -14.30 -21.06
C GLU A 41 -4.46 -12.79 -21.29
N PRO A 42 -5.01 -12.34 -22.43
CA PRO A 42 -5.23 -10.92 -22.67
C PRO A 42 -6.15 -10.36 -21.58
N LEU A 43 -5.66 -9.33 -20.90
CA LEU A 43 -6.43 -8.60 -19.91
C LEU A 43 -7.64 -7.96 -20.60
N VAL A 44 -8.82 -8.15 -20.02
CA VAL A 44 -10.04 -7.49 -20.50
C VAL A 44 -9.98 -5.99 -20.19
N ASP A 45 -10.81 -5.18 -20.85
CA ASP A 45 -10.72 -3.71 -20.80
C ASP A 45 -10.67 -3.13 -19.37
N TYR A 46 -11.44 -3.70 -18.45
CA TYR A 46 -11.43 -3.24 -17.05
C TYR A 46 -10.13 -3.59 -16.31
N GLU A 47 -9.49 -4.72 -16.64
CA GLU A 47 -8.23 -5.15 -16.05
C GLU A 47 -7.06 -4.31 -16.58
N GLU A 48 -7.06 -4.00 -17.88
CA GLU A 48 -6.12 -3.07 -18.48
C GLU A 48 -6.24 -1.67 -17.88
N ALA A 49 -7.46 -1.17 -17.69
CA ALA A 49 -7.70 0.10 -17.03
C ALA A 49 -7.22 0.10 -15.56
N LEU A 50 -7.50 -0.98 -14.83
CA LEU A 50 -7.05 -1.16 -13.45
C LEU A 50 -5.51 -1.23 -13.36
N LYS A 51 -4.87 -1.98 -14.26
CA LYS A 51 -3.41 -2.09 -14.36
C LYS A 51 -2.76 -0.74 -14.60
N LYS A 52 -3.27 0.05 -15.56
CA LYS A 52 -2.78 1.41 -15.81
C LYS A 52 -2.93 2.31 -14.58
N LYS A 53 -4.11 2.31 -13.95
CA LYS A 53 -4.36 3.09 -12.74
C LYS A 53 -3.43 2.70 -11.58
N LEU A 54 -3.17 1.40 -11.38
CA LEU A 54 -2.24 0.91 -10.37
C LEU A 54 -0.80 1.35 -10.65
N ILE A 55 -0.36 1.34 -11.91
CA ILE A 55 0.95 1.84 -12.32
C ILE A 55 1.05 3.35 -12.02
N ASP A 56 0.06 4.13 -12.44
CA ASP A 56 0.04 5.59 -12.22
C ASP A 56 0.08 5.93 -10.72
N GLU A 57 -0.66 5.20 -9.90
CA GLU A 57 -0.71 5.39 -8.45
C GLU A 57 0.59 4.97 -7.75
N LEU A 58 1.26 3.91 -8.22
CA LEU A 58 2.53 3.45 -7.66
C LEU A 58 3.74 4.28 -8.09
N MET A 59 3.66 4.90 -9.28
CA MET A 59 4.73 5.72 -9.89
C MET A 59 4.58 7.22 -9.63
N SER A 60 3.38 7.70 -9.28
CA SER A 60 3.18 9.08 -8.79
C SER A 60 3.72 9.18 -7.36
N ASN A 61 4.98 9.59 -7.24
CA ASN A 61 5.63 9.91 -5.97
C ASN A 61 5.62 11.41 -5.69
#